data_AF-A0A0F6PAK3-F1
#
_entry.id   AF-A0A0F6PAK3-F1
#
_cell.length_a   1.000
_cell.length_b   1.000
_cell.length_c   1.000
_cell.angle_alpha   90.00
_cell.angle_beta   90.00
_cell.angle_gamma   90.00
#
_symmetry.space_group_name_H-M   'P 1'
#
loop_
_entity.id
_entity.type
_entity.pdbx_description
1 polymer ?
#
loop_
_entity_poly.entity_id
_entity_poly.type
_entity_poly.pdbx_seq_one_letter_code
_entity_poly.pdbx_strand_id
1 'polypeptide(L)'
;GALALQGGPIFWVGGHRQHHAHTEDINLDPYSAHRGFWWSHMLWILYPRPEFFDPEIYQKSAPDLARQPFYCWLDRYFLLLQIPLGLLLYAWGGWSFVIYGMFVRAVLLWHSTWFVNSATHMWGYRTFAANDNARNLWWVSLLTYGEGWHNNHHTYPHVAKSGYQWW
;
A
#
# COMPACT_ATOMS: atom_id res chain seq x y z
N GLY A 1 -4.30 0.33 -7.65
CA GLY A 1 -4.52 -0.53 -8.84
C GLY A 1 -3.21 -0.72 -9.62
N ALA A 2 -3.15 -1.58 -10.63
CA ALA A 2 -1.89 -2.04 -11.25
C ALA A 2 -0.97 -0.91 -11.83
N LEU A 3 -1.54 0.24 -12.23
CA LEU A 3 -0.78 1.43 -12.65
C LEU A 3 -0.14 2.22 -11.50
N ALA A 4 -0.35 1.83 -10.25
CA ALA A 4 0.26 2.46 -9.07
C ALA A 4 1.72 2.03 -8.84
N LEU A 5 2.19 0.99 -9.52
CA LEU A 5 3.55 0.46 -9.37
C LEU A 5 3.89 0.02 -7.93
N GLN A 6 2.92 -0.42 -7.14
CA GLN A 6 3.11 -0.90 -5.76
C GLN A 6 3.11 -2.44 -5.67
N GLY A 7 3.40 -3.12 -6.78
CA GLY A 7 3.20 -4.55 -6.93
C GLY A 7 1.83 -4.90 -7.51
N GLY A 8 1.64 -6.19 -7.74
CA GLY A 8 0.38 -6.76 -8.20
C GLY A 8 -0.71 -6.77 -7.12
N PRO A 9 -1.99 -6.91 -7.49
CA PRO A 9 -3.09 -6.90 -6.53
C PRO A 9 -3.04 -8.04 -5.50
N ILE A 10 -2.52 -9.21 -5.86
CA ILE A 10 -2.43 -10.36 -4.93
C ILE A 10 -1.29 -10.09 -3.94
N PHE A 11 -0.14 -9.59 -4.41
CA PHE A 11 0.95 -9.14 -3.54
C PHE A 11 0.47 -8.09 -2.53
N TRP A 12 -0.22 -7.06 -3.02
CA TRP A 12 -0.68 -5.95 -2.19
C TRP A 12 -1.71 -6.39 -1.15
N VAL A 13 -2.76 -7.12 -1.56
CA VAL A 13 -3.79 -7.63 -0.65
C VAL A 13 -3.22 -8.65 0.33
N GLY A 14 -2.31 -9.53 -0.12
CA GLY A 14 -1.64 -10.51 0.72
C GLY A 14 -0.83 -9.84 1.82
N GLY A 15 0.04 -8.89 1.47
CA GLY A 15 0.82 -8.12 2.43
C GLY A 15 -0.04 -7.30 3.40
N HIS A 16 -1.11 -6.66 2.89
CA HIS A 16 -2.05 -5.90 3.72
C HIS A 16 -2.81 -6.76 4.74
N ARG A 17 -3.24 -7.96 4.34
CA ARG A 17 -3.88 -8.92 5.26
C ARG A 17 -2.92 -9.44 6.31
N GLN A 18 -1.67 -9.72 5.93
CA GLN A 18 -0.64 -10.11 6.89
C GLN A 18 -0.37 -8.99 7.89
N HIS A 19 -0.29 -7.73 7.42
CA HIS A 19 -0.16 -6.57 8.29
C HIS A 19 -1.31 -6.45 9.28
N HIS A 20 -2.57 -6.57 8.85
CA HIS A 20 -3.70 -6.55 9.80
C HIS A 20 -3.69 -7.73 10.79
N ALA A 21 -3.24 -8.91 10.37
CA ALA A 21 -3.20 -10.09 11.23
C ALA A 21 -2.09 -10.00 12.29
N HIS A 22 -1.00 -9.30 11.98
CA HIS A 22 0.22 -9.27 12.78
C HIS A 22 0.74 -7.85 13.02
N THR A 23 -0.15 -6.86 13.09
CA THR A 23 0.22 -5.44 13.12
C THR A 23 1.27 -5.18 14.19
N GLU A 24 2.36 -4.53 13.80
CA GLU A 24 3.55 -4.24 14.63
C GLU A 24 4.48 -5.41 14.96
N ASP A 25 4.15 -6.66 14.63
CA ASP A 25 5.08 -7.77 14.82
C ASP A 25 6.30 -7.61 13.91
N ILE A 26 7.49 -7.44 14.49
CA ILE A 26 8.72 -7.18 13.74
C ILE A 26 9.10 -8.32 12.78
N ASN A 27 8.60 -9.54 12.98
CA ASN A 27 8.91 -10.69 12.15
C ASN A 27 7.79 -10.97 11.13
N LEU A 28 6.53 -10.83 11.53
CA LEU A 28 5.38 -11.25 10.75
C LEU A 28 4.70 -10.11 9.97
N ASP A 29 4.93 -8.85 10.35
CA ASP A 29 4.48 -7.68 9.59
C ASP A 29 5.64 -7.13 8.75
N PRO A 30 5.52 -7.11 7.41
CA PRO A 30 6.61 -6.68 6.53
C PRO A 30 7.07 -5.24 6.80
N TYR A 31 6.14 -4.36 7.19
CA TYR A 31 6.38 -2.94 7.40
C TYR A 31 6.01 -2.51 8.83
N SER A 32 6.25 -3.39 9.81
CA SER A 32 6.10 -3.10 11.25
C SER A 32 6.74 -1.76 11.64
N ALA A 33 5.95 -0.87 12.26
CA ALA A 33 6.41 0.44 12.71
C ALA A 33 7.26 0.34 13.99
N HIS A 34 7.24 -0.79 14.71
CA HIS A 34 8.19 -1.09 15.80
C HIS A 34 9.65 -1.15 15.34
N ARG A 35 9.91 -1.40 14.04
CA ARG A 35 11.25 -1.27 13.45
C ARG A 35 11.64 0.19 13.15
N GLY A 36 10.75 1.15 13.42
CA GLY A 36 10.96 2.59 13.26
C GLY A 36 10.41 3.17 11.97
N PHE A 37 10.29 4.51 11.94
CA PHE A 37 9.67 5.26 10.85
C PHE A 37 10.21 4.89 9.47
N TRP A 38 11.54 4.90 9.28
CA TRP A 38 12.14 4.64 7.97
C TRP A 38 11.93 3.20 7.51
N TRP A 39 11.85 2.25 8.44
CA TRP A 39 11.54 0.87 8.12
C TRP A 39 10.13 0.74 7.55
N SER A 40 9.13 1.18 8.29
CA SER A 40 7.72 1.10 7.86
C SER A 40 7.42 2.00 6.66
N HIS A 41 8.17 3.09 6.48
CA HIS A 41 8.03 3.99 5.35
C HIS A 41 8.58 3.39 4.06
N MET A 42 9.84 2.95 4.01
CA MET A 42 10.42 2.48 2.74
C MET A 42 11.41 1.32 2.85
N LEU A 43 12.15 1.20 3.94
CA LEU A 43 13.30 0.28 3.95
C LEU A 43 12.86 -1.19 3.86
N TRP A 44 11.66 -1.54 4.32
CA TRP A 44 11.14 -2.90 4.20
C TRP A 44 11.19 -3.47 2.77
N ILE A 45 11.06 -2.61 1.74
CA ILE A 45 11.11 -3.04 0.34
C ILE A 45 12.54 -3.34 -0.13
N LEU A 46 13.54 -2.72 0.51
CA LEU A 46 14.97 -2.89 0.18
C LEU A 46 15.57 -4.16 0.81
N TYR A 47 14.86 -4.77 1.75
CA TYR A 47 15.23 -6.02 2.41
C TYR A 47 14.16 -7.08 2.15
N PRO A 48 13.97 -7.52 0.89
CA PRO A 48 12.91 -8.45 0.55
C PRO A 48 13.13 -9.77 1.25
N ARG A 49 12.10 -10.26 1.94
CA ARG A 49 12.09 -11.61 2.52
C ARG A 49 11.14 -12.51 1.74
N PRO A 50 11.51 -13.77 1.46
CA PRO A 50 10.70 -14.68 0.66
C PRO A 50 9.26 -14.80 1.18
N GLU A 51 9.06 -14.75 2.49
CA GLU A 51 7.74 -14.85 3.12
C GLU A 51 6.73 -13.79 2.64
N PHE A 52 7.22 -12.64 2.17
CA PHE A 52 6.38 -11.53 1.70
C PHE A 52 6.44 -11.31 0.18
N PHE A 53 7.53 -11.71 -0.48
CA PHE A 53 7.80 -11.39 -1.89
C PHE A 53 7.71 -12.59 -2.83
N ASP A 54 7.68 -13.82 -2.32
CA ASP A 54 7.50 -15.02 -3.15
C ASP A 54 6.01 -15.20 -3.52
N PRO A 55 5.65 -15.19 -4.82
CA PRO A 55 4.28 -15.40 -5.29
C PRO A 55 3.63 -16.67 -4.79
N GLU A 56 4.39 -17.76 -4.64
CA GLU A 56 3.85 -19.02 -4.15
C GLU A 56 3.45 -18.94 -2.67
N ILE A 57 4.09 -18.03 -1.92
CA ILE A 57 3.85 -17.81 -0.50
C ILE A 57 2.76 -16.75 -0.30
N TYR A 58 2.93 -15.52 -0.81
CA TYR A 58 2.01 -14.42 -0.51
C TYR A 58 0.59 -14.66 -1.04
N GLN A 59 0.43 -15.44 -2.11
CA GLN A 59 -0.90 -15.78 -2.64
C GLN A 59 -1.75 -16.57 -1.63
N LYS A 60 -1.12 -17.25 -0.65
CA LYS A 60 -1.83 -17.97 0.42
C LYS A 60 -2.59 -17.03 1.36
N SER A 61 -2.16 -15.77 1.45
CA SER A 61 -2.84 -14.72 2.21
C SER A 61 -3.99 -14.06 1.42
N ALA A 62 -4.06 -14.28 0.11
CA ALA A 62 -5.11 -13.77 -0.78
C ALA A 62 -5.72 -14.85 -1.70
N PRO A 63 -6.19 -15.99 -1.16
CA PRO A 63 -6.62 -17.14 -1.97
C PRO A 63 -7.88 -16.88 -2.80
N ASP A 64 -8.72 -15.94 -2.38
CA ASP A 64 -9.89 -15.45 -3.09
C ASP A 64 -9.51 -14.70 -4.38
N LEU A 65 -8.42 -13.94 -4.38
CA LEU A 65 -7.90 -13.29 -5.59
C LEU A 65 -7.09 -14.27 -6.44
N ALA A 66 -6.28 -15.13 -5.81
CA ALA A 66 -5.42 -16.09 -6.50
C ALA A 66 -6.20 -17.15 -7.32
N ARG A 67 -7.48 -17.37 -7.01
CA ARG A 67 -8.37 -18.24 -7.81
C ARG A 67 -8.91 -17.56 -9.06
N GLN A 68 -8.78 -16.24 -9.20
CA GLN A 68 -9.36 -15.47 -10.28
C GLN A 68 -8.30 -15.16 -11.34
N PRO A 69 -8.42 -15.69 -12.58
CA PRO A 69 -7.40 -15.52 -13.62
C PRO A 69 -7.08 -14.06 -13.94
N PHE A 70 -8.08 -13.18 -13.84
CA PHE A 70 -7.91 -11.74 -14.05
C PHE A 70 -6.92 -11.12 -13.06
N TYR A 71 -7.04 -11.42 -11.76
CA TYR A 71 -6.12 -10.89 -10.75
C TYR A 71 -4.74 -11.51 -10.87
N CYS A 72 -4.63 -12.80 -11.20
CA CYS A 72 -3.34 -13.44 -11.47
C CYS A 72 -2.62 -12.80 -12.66
N TRP A 73 -3.37 -12.46 -13.73
CA TRP A 73 -2.82 -11.76 -14.87
C TRP A 73 -2.32 -10.35 -14.51
N LEU A 74 -3.14 -9.57 -13.78
CA LEU A 74 -2.73 -8.26 -13.30
C LEU A 74 -1.50 -8.34 -12.39
N ASP A 75 -1.45 -9.34 -11.50
CA ASP A 75 -0.36 -9.53 -10.54
C ASP A 75 0.96 -9.83 -11.25
N ARG A 76 0.92 -10.66 -12.29
CA ARG A 76 2.09 -11.00 -13.10
C ARG A 76 2.57 -9.87 -14.00
N TYR A 77 1.64 -9.10 -14.59
CA TYR A 77 1.97 -8.19 -15.70
C TYR A 77 1.85 -6.71 -15.36
N PHE A 78 1.65 -6.31 -14.10
CA PHE A 78 1.47 -4.89 -13.71
C PHE A 78 2.56 -3.95 -14.22
N LEU A 79 3.81 -4.41 -14.33
CA LEU A 79 4.92 -3.65 -14.91
C LEU A 79 4.77 -3.44 -16.41
N LEU A 80 4.31 -4.45 -17.16
CA LEU A 80 4.10 -4.33 -18.60
C LEU A 80 2.97 -3.35 -18.94
N LEU A 81 1.99 -3.17 -18.04
CA LEU A 81 0.93 -2.18 -18.19
C LEU A 81 1.43 -0.73 -18.20
N GLN A 82 2.68 -0.49 -17.77
CA GLN A 82 3.31 0.82 -17.86
C GLN A 82 3.71 1.22 -19.28
N ILE A 83 4.00 0.24 -20.15
CA ILE A 83 4.46 0.48 -21.52
C ILE A 83 3.43 1.27 -22.34
N PRO A 84 2.16 0.84 -22.47
CA PRO A 84 1.17 1.60 -23.23
C PRO A 84 0.96 3.00 -22.65
N LEU A 85 0.95 3.16 -21.33
CA LEU A 85 0.84 4.48 -20.69
C LEU A 85 2.03 5.39 -21.04
N GLY A 86 3.26 4.85 -20.97
CA GLY A 86 4.47 5.59 -21.32
C GLY A 86 4.48 6.02 -22.80
N LEU A 87 4.08 5.13 -23.71
CA LEU A 87 3.96 5.45 -25.14
C LEU A 87 2.93 6.54 -25.41
N LEU A 88 1.77 6.48 -24.75
CA LEU A 88 0.72 7.50 -24.87
C LEU A 88 1.20 8.86 -24.33
N LEU A 89 1.86 8.88 -23.18
CA LEU A 89 2.43 10.11 -22.61
C LEU A 89 3.51 10.70 -23.51
N TYR A 90 4.38 9.85 -24.06
CA TYR A 90 5.42 10.27 -24.99
C TYR A 90 4.82 10.85 -26.28
N ALA A 91 3.81 10.20 -26.85
CA ALA A 91 3.13 10.70 -28.04
C ALA A 91 2.42 12.05 -27.80
N TRP A 92 1.93 12.30 -26.58
CA TRP A 92 1.23 13.55 -26.24
C TRP A 92 2.20 14.71 -25.97
N GLY A 93 3.24 14.49 -25.17
CA GLY A 93 4.10 15.57 -24.69
C GLY A 93 5.57 15.22 -24.52
N GLY A 94 6.03 14.17 -25.23
CA GLY A 94 7.42 13.74 -25.23
C GLY A 94 7.91 13.27 -23.87
N TRP A 95 9.23 13.33 -23.68
CA TRP A 95 9.90 12.86 -22.46
C TRP A 95 9.46 13.59 -21.20
N SER A 96 9.11 14.87 -21.27
CA SER A 96 8.60 15.59 -20.11
C SER A 96 7.34 14.92 -19.55
N PHE A 97 6.39 14.55 -20.40
CA PHE A 97 5.16 13.89 -19.96
C PHE A 97 5.43 12.50 -19.38
N VAL A 98 6.40 11.76 -19.95
CA VAL A 98 6.83 10.47 -19.39
C VAL A 98 7.48 10.65 -18.01
N ILE A 99 8.40 11.61 -17.86
CA ILE A 99 9.10 11.87 -16.60
C ILE A 99 8.11 12.20 -15.48
N TYR A 100 7.23 13.17 -15.72
CA TYR A 100 6.27 13.60 -14.70
C TYR A 100 5.13 12.60 -14.51
N GLY A 101 4.55 12.08 -15.59
CA GLY A 101 3.39 11.19 -15.57
C GLY A 101 3.68 9.75 -15.14
N MET A 102 4.92 9.28 -15.31
CA MET A 102 5.35 7.94 -14.87
C MET A 102 6.15 8.02 -13.58
N PHE A 103 7.33 8.64 -13.63
CA PHE A 103 8.33 8.49 -12.57
C PHE A 103 8.07 9.39 -11.37
N VAL A 104 7.91 10.71 -11.59
CA VAL A 104 7.63 11.65 -10.49
C VAL A 104 6.30 11.28 -9.83
N ARG A 105 5.26 10.99 -10.63
CA ARG A 105 3.98 10.48 -10.13
C ARG A 105 4.15 9.24 -9.25
N ALA A 106 4.93 8.24 -9.69
CA ALA A 106 5.12 7.00 -8.94
C ALA A 106 5.80 7.27 -7.59
N VAL A 107 6.87 8.07 -7.56
CA VAL A 107 7.57 8.44 -6.32
C VAL A 107 6.63 9.15 -5.35
N LEU A 108 5.88 10.16 -5.81
CA LEU A 108 4.92 10.87 -4.98
C LEU A 108 3.83 9.93 -4.43
N LEU A 109 3.29 9.06 -5.29
CA LEU A 109 2.28 8.08 -4.90
C LEU A 109 2.82 7.11 -3.85
N TRP A 110 4.04 6.60 -4.03
CA TRP A 110 4.67 5.70 -3.08
C TRP A 110 4.83 6.34 -1.72
N HIS A 111 5.42 7.54 -1.64
CA HIS A 111 5.57 8.24 -0.37
C HIS A 111 4.22 8.54 0.30
N SER A 112 3.21 8.96 -0.47
CA SER A 112 1.84 9.15 0.07
C SER A 112 1.30 7.87 0.70
N THR A 113 1.38 6.73 0.01
CA THR A 113 0.92 5.45 0.55
C THR A 113 1.76 4.98 1.74
N TRP A 114 3.08 5.15 1.69
CA TRP A 114 3.99 4.77 2.76
C TRP A 114 3.80 5.58 4.04
N PHE A 115 3.28 6.82 3.95
CA PHE A 115 2.86 7.57 5.13
C PHE A 115 1.73 6.90 5.91
N VAL A 116 0.91 6.06 5.28
CA VAL A 116 -0.08 5.23 5.98
C VAL A 116 0.66 4.28 6.92
N ASN A 117 1.51 3.40 6.41
CA ASN A 117 2.26 2.43 7.21
C ASN A 117 3.17 3.07 8.28
N SER A 118 3.70 4.27 8.01
CA SER A 118 4.67 4.94 8.89
C SER A 118 4.04 5.99 9.79
N ALA A 119 3.63 7.14 9.24
CA ALA A 119 3.17 8.26 10.03
C ALA A 119 1.91 7.94 10.83
N THR A 120 0.96 7.17 10.26
CA THR A 120 -0.29 6.84 10.96
C THR A 120 -0.12 5.77 12.03
N HIS A 121 1.01 5.07 12.10
CA HIS A 121 1.33 4.17 13.22
C HIS A 121 2.12 4.87 14.34
N MET A 122 2.56 6.11 14.13
CA MET A 122 3.42 6.83 15.08
C MET A 122 2.74 8.07 15.65
N TRP A 123 1.97 8.79 14.83
CA TRP A 123 1.42 10.10 15.19
C TRP A 123 -0.07 10.20 14.89
N GLY A 124 -0.74 11.10 15.62
CA GLY A 124 -2.17 11.33 15.51
C GLY A 124 -2.95 10.83 16.72
N TYR A 125 -4.26 10.73 16.56
CA TYR A 125 -5.21 10.43 17.64
C TYR A 125 -5.94 9.10 17.40
N ARG A 126 -6.66 8.60 18.41
CA ARG A 126 -7.51 7.41 18.28
C ARG A 126 -8.95 7.77 18.58
N THR A 127 -9.86 7.34 17.70
CA THR A 127 -11.30 7.43 17.91
C THR A 127 -11.81 6.18 18.60
N PHE A 128 -11.23 5.04 18.26
CA PHE A 128 -11.63 3.73 18.78
C PHE A 128 -10.47 3.04 19.49
N ALA A 129 -10.81 2.19 20.46
CA ALA A 129 -9.85 1.32 21.12
C ALA A 129 -9.44 0.19 20.16
N ALA A 130 -8.13 0.05 19.93
CA ALA A 130 -7.51 -1.00 19.12
C ALA A 130 -6.23 -1.48 19.81
N ASN A 131 -5.88 -2.75 19.61
CA ASN A 131 -4.71 -3.41 20.18
C ASN A 131 -3.46 -3.27 19.28
N ASP A 132 -3.34 -2.17 18.55
CA ASP A 132 -2.20 -1.84 17.70
C ASP A 132 -1.81 -0.36 17.87
N ASN A 133 -0.88 0.11 17.03
CA ASN A 133 -0.42 1.49 17.03
C ASN A 133 -1.09 2.42 16.01
N ALA A 134 -2.10 1.95 15.26
CA ALA A 134 -2.77 2.76 14.25
C ALA A 134 -3.45 3.99 14.87
N ARG A 135 -3.34 5.12 14.18
CA ARG A 135 -3.81 6.45 14.57
C ARG A 135 -4.43 7.15 13.37
N ASN A 136 -5.39 8.01 13.64
CA ASN A 136 -5.98 8.91 12.67
C ASN A 136 -5.08 10.13 12.48
N LEU A 137 -4.73 10.46 11.23
CA LEU A 137 -3.86 11.56 10.87
C LEU A 137 -4.39 12.29 9.62
N TRP A 138 -4.99 13.46 9.83
CA TRP A 138 -5.77 14.18 8.81
C TRP A 138 -4.95 14.53 7.55
N TRP A 139 -3.69 14.92 7.69
CA TRP A 139 -2.88 15.32 6.54
C TRP A 139 -2.47 14.12 5.69
N VAL A 140 -2.31 12.92 6.30
CA VAL A 140 -2.13 11.69 5.53
C VAL A 140 -3.41 11.41 4.75
N SER A 141 -4.57 11.60 5.37
CA SER A 141 -5.88 11.41 4.72
C SER A 141 -6.04 12.27 3.47
N LEU A 142 -5.55 13.52 3.51
CA LEU A 142 -5.53 14.40 2.33
C LEU A 142 -4.64 13.86 1.21
N LEU A 143 -3.45 13.34 1.53
CA LEU A 143 -2.51 12.79 0.55
C LEU A 143 -2.95 11.45 -0.04
N THR A 144 -3.74 10.68 0.72
CA THR A 144 -4.11 9.31 0.40
C THR A 144 -5.60 9.13 0.10
N TYR A 145 -6.33 10.24 -0.06
CA TYR A 145 -7.75 10.23 -0.39
C TYR A 145 -8.64 9.50 0.63
N GLY A 146 -8.30 9.58 1.93
CA GLY A 146 -9.09 9.02 3.02
C GLY A 146 -8.36 7.99 3.91
N GLU A 147 -7.25 7.43 3.45
CA GLU A 147 -6.57 6.32 4.14
C GLU A 147 -5.84 6.75 5.44
N GLY A 148 -5.74 8.06 5.70
CA GLY A 148 -5.19 8.58 6.96
C GLY A 148 -6.10 8.38 8.16
N TRP A 149 -7.35 7.96 7.98
CA TRP A 149 -8.25 7.53 9.07
C TRP A 149 -7.92 6.11 9.55
N HIS A 150 -6.65 5.89 9.89
CA HIS A 150 -6.08 4.55 9.99
C HIS A 150 -6.49 3.80 11.26
N ASN A 151 -6.66 4.48 12.39
CA ASN A 151 -7.20 3.85 13.60
C ASN A 151 -8.63 3.32 13.37
N ASN A 152 -9.45 4.08 12.63
CA ASN A 152 -10.80 3.64 12.29
C ASN A 152 -10.77 2.40 11.40
N HIS A 153 -9.91 2.42 10.38
CA HIS A 153 -9.70 1.32 9.45
C HIS A 153 -9.22 0.04 10.17
N HIS A 154 -8.23 0.15 11.06
CA HIS A 154 -7.73 -0.98 11.85
C HIS A 154 -8.77 -1.57 12.80
N THR A 155 -9.62 -0.72 13.38
CA THR A 155 -10.68 -1.18 14.27
C THR A 155 -11.81 -1.89 13.50
N TYR A 156 -12.13 -1.40 12.31
CA TYR A 156 -13.23 -1.92 11.49
C TYR A 156 -12.79 -2.19 10.03
N PRO A 157 -11.88 -3.15 9.79
CA PRO A 157 -11.24 -3.34 8.48
C PRO A 157 -12.18 -3.91 7.40
N HIS A 158 -13.39 -4.32 7.79
CA HIS A 158 -14.45 -4.79 6.89
C HIS A 158 -15.34 -3.66 6.37
N VAL A 159 -15.18 -2.43 6.87
CA VAL A 159 -15.99 -1.27 6.48
C VAL A 159 -15.30 -0.54 5.33
N ALA A 160 -16.03 -0.30 4.24
CA ALA A 160 -15.47 0.31 3.03
C ALA A 160 -15.02 1.77 3.23
N LYS A 161 -15.59 2.48 4.21
CA LYS A 161 -15.21 3.85 4.56
C LYS A 161 -14.25 3.87 5.76
N SER A 162 -13.11 4.50 5.60
CA SER A 162 -12.15 4.72 6.71
C SER A 162 -12.57 5.94 7.57
N GLY A 163 -13.21 6.94 6.96
CA GLY A 163 -13.79 8.09 7.65
C GLY A 163 -15.20 7.83 8.15
N TYR A 164 -15.49 8.20 9.40
CA TYR A 164 -16.83 8.11 10.00
C TYR A 164 -17.57 9.44 10.08
N GLN A 165 -16.82 10.55 10.07
CA GLN A 165 -17.36 11.90 9.95
C GLN A 165 -17.21 12.37 8.50
N TRP A 166 -18.09 13.28 8.08
CA TRP A 166 -18.11 13.79 6.70
C TRP A 166 -17.06 14.88 6.45
N TRP A 167 -16.50 15.46 7.51
CA TRP A 167 -15.43 16.46 7.49
C TRP A 167 -14.06 15.83 7.72
#